data_AF-A0A1V3WMB5-F1
#
_entry.id   AF-A0A1V3WMB5-F1
#
_cell.length_a   1.000
_cell.length_b   1.000
_cell.length_c   1.000
_cell.angle_alpha   90.00
_cell.angle_beta   90.00
_cell.angle_gamma   90.00
#
_symmetry.space_group_name_H-M   'P 1'
#
loop_
_entity.id
_entity.type
_entity.pdbx_description
1 polymer ?
#
loop_
_entity_poly.entity_id
_entity_poly.type
_entity_poly.pdbx_seq_one_letter_code
_entity_poly.pdbx_strand_id
1 'polypeptide(L)'
;MLSPWLELPGAADRIATWSQASGLDLARLGTTAPTEEITDTAVAQPLIVAATLLAYQELTQRGLLVGRELIVAGHSVGEIAAYAIAGVMAADDAVALAATRGAEMAKACAAEPTGMSAVLGGDEAEVLTRLEQLDLVPANRNAAGQIVAAGRLTALEKLTEDPPARARVRALGVAGAFHTQFMAPALEGYAAAAAGIATAEPTTTLLSNRDGKPVTSAAAAMEALVSQLTQPVRWDLCTAYLRDHAESPVTAIVEFPPAGTLTGIAKRELRGFRRAPSSHPQIWTNWQTCNRRIRPEPTKVRQTDLPTTYYEGKLTVAVSQEEIIAGIAEIIEEVTGIEPSEVTPEKSFVDDLDIDSLSMVEIAVQTEDKYGVKIPDEDLAGLRTVGDVVAYIQKLEEENPEAAEALRAKLESENPEAVANVKARLEAESK
;
A
#
# COMPACT_ATOMS: atom_id res chain seq x y z
N MET A 1 6.91 2.71 14.24
CA MET A 1 6.65 1.39 13.61
C MET A 1 6.80 0.23 14.60
N LEU A 2 7.93 0.11 15.32
CA LEU A 2 8.24 -1.04 16.20
C LEU A 2 7.79 -0.91 17.66
N SER A 3 7.46 0.29 18.16
CA SER A 3 7.16 0.53 19.59
C SER A 3 6.20 -0.50 20.22
N PRO A 4 5.01 -0.78 19.65
CA PRO A 4 4.09 -1.76 20.23
C PRO A 4 4.58 -3.22 20.10
N TRP A 5 5.49 -3.49 19.17
CA TRP A 5 6.07 -4.82 18.98
C TRP A 5 7.15 -5.14 20.01
N LEU A 6 7.92 -4.15 20.44
CA LEU A 6 9.00 -4.33 21.42
C LEU A 6 8.49 -4.67 22.83
N GLU A 7 7.21 -4.42 23.11
CA GLU A 7 6.56 -4.82 24.36
C GLU A 7 6.28 -6.33 24.44
N LEU A 8 6.34 -7.05 23.31
CA LEU A 8 6.11 -8.49 23.27
C LEU A 8 7.28 -9.27 23.89
N PRO A 9 7.02 -10.39 24.60
CA PRO A 9 8.07 -11.18 25.21
C PRO A 9 9.15 -11.63 24.21
N GLY A 10 10.41 -11.27 24.48
CA GLY A 10 11.57 -11.64 23.66
C GLY A 10 11.75 -10.84 22.37
N ALA A 11 10.82 -9.94 22.01
CA ALA A 11 10.93 -9.11 20.81
C ALA A 11 12.10 -8.13 20.87
N ALA A 12 12.33 -7.49 22.02
CA ALA A 12 13.45 -6.58 22.23
C ALA A 12 14.81 -7.29 22.06
N ASP A 13 14.99 -8.48 22.63
CA ASP A 13 16.22 -9.28 22.50
C ASP A 13 16.44 -9.73 21.05
N ARG A 14 15.36 -10.10 20.35
CA ARG A 14 15.42 -10.46 18.93
C ARG A 14 15.87 -9.26 18.08
N ILE A 15 15.27 -8.09 18.30
CA ILE A 15 15.64 -6.86 17.61
C ILE A 15 17.08 -6.43 17.94
N ALA A 16 17.55 -6.62 19.18
CA ALA A 16 18.94 -6.38 19.54
C ALA A 16 19.91 -7.32 18.78
N THR A 17 19.55 -8.59 18.61
CA THR A 17 20.32 -9.54 17.82
C THR A 17 20.39 -9.11 16.35
N TRP A 18 19.26 -8.71 15.76
CA TRP A 18 19.21 -8.21 14.39
C TRP A 18 19.89 -6.85 14.21
N SER A 19 19.94 -6.03 15.26
CA SER A 19 20.72 -4.78 15.27
C SER A 19 22.21 -5.08 15.12
N GLN A 20 22.73 -6.12 15.80
CA GLN A 20 24.11 -6.58 15.61
C GLN A 20 24.34 -7.13 14.20
N ALA A 21 23.41 -7.94 13.68
CA ALA A 21 23.53 -8.55 12.36
C ALA A 21 23.52 -7.52 11.21
N SER A 22 22.69 -6.47 11.34
CA SER A 22 22.60 -5.39 10.35
C SER A 22 23.65 -4.29 10.54
N GLY A 23 24.26 -4.18 11.72
CA GLY A 23 25.11 -3.05 12.09
C GLY A 23 24.35 -1.75 12.37
N LEU A 24 23.02 -1.81 12.53
CA LEU A 24 22.14 -0.66 12.74
C LEU A 24 21.38 -0.80 14.06
N ASP A 25 21.09 0.32 14.74
CA ASP A 25 20.23 0.32 15.93
C ASP A 25 18.75 0.24 15.53
N LEU A 26 18.29 -0.97 15.20
CA LEU A 26 16.93 -1.20 14.70
C LEU A 26 15.86 -0.84 15.73
N ALA A 27 16.17 -0.93 17.03
CA ALA A 27 15.25 -0.55 18.10
C ALA A 27 14.99 0.96 18.08
N ARG A 28 16.05 1.78 18.06
CA ARG A 28 15.90 3.25 17.93
C ARG A 28 15.25 3.61 16.59
N LEU A 29 15.73 3.04 15.50
CA LEU A 29 15.24 3.31 14.14
C LEU A 29 13.75 3.02 14.00
N GLY A 30 13.26 1.91 14.56
CA GLY A 30 11.84 1.57 14.49
C GLY A 30 10.93 2.34 15.44
N THR A 31 11.46 3.09 16.41
CA THR A 31 10.68 3.70 17.50
C THR A 31 10.75 5.22 17.53
N THR A 32 11.95 5.79 17.53
CA THR A 32 12.21 7.20 17.88
C THR A 32 12.95 7.96 16.81
N ALA A 33 13.49 7.28 15.78
CA ALA A 33 14.09 7.94 14.64
C ALA A 33 13.05 8.72 13.83
N PRO A 34 13.43 9.90 13.29
CA PRO A 34 12.54 10.70 12.47
C PRO A 34 12.31 10.03 11.10
N THR A 35 11.22 10.43 10.44
CA THR A 35 10.84 9.91 9.12
C THR A 35 11.95 10.04 8.09
N GLU A 36 12.69 11.15 8.06
CA GLU A 36 13.77 11.34 7.07
C GLU A 36 14.91 10.33 7.24
N GLU A 37 15.16 9.84 8.45
CA GLU A 37 16.19 8.84 8.71
C GLU A 37 15.71 7.44 8.28
N ILE A 38 14.44 7.11 8.54
CA ILE A 38 13.89 5.78 8.22
C ILE A 38 13.51 5.62 6.75
N THR A 39 13.43 6.70 5.97
CA THR A 39 13.25 6.65 4.50
C THR A 39 14.57 6.51 3.73
N ASP A 40 15.73 6.65 4.39
CA ASP A 40 17.02 6.29 3.79
C ASP A 40 16.99 4.82 3.40
N THR A 41 17.35 4.51 2.16
CA THR A 41 17.31 3.14 1.61
C THR A 41 18.18 2.15 2.39
N ALA A 42 19.31 2.60 2.95
CA ALA A 42 20.18 1.78 3.78
C ALA A 42 19.56 1.43 5.14
N VAL A 43 18.66 2.28 5.64
CA VAL A 43 17.96 2.11 6.91
C VAL A 43 16.63 1.36 6.73
N ALA A 44 15.84 1.79 5.75
CA ALA A 44 14.49 1.28 5.50
C ALA A 44 14.47 -0.22 5.26
N GLN A 45 15.39 -0.75 4.44
CA GLN A 45 15.38 -2.15 4.02
C GLN A 45 15.51 -3.14 5.19
N PRO A 46 16.58 -3.11 6.01
CA PRO A 46 16.70 -4.01 7.16
C PRO A 46 15.61 -3.78 8.20
N LEU A 47 15.15 -2.54 8.38
CA LEU A 47 14.09 -2.21 9.33
C LEU A 47 12.74 -2.85 8.93
N ILE A 48 12.36 -2.77 7.65
CA ILE A 48 11.15 -3.40 7.10
C ILE A 48 11.22 -4.93 7.22
N VAL A 49 12.37 -5.53 6.87
CA VAL A 49 12.57 -6.99 6.95
C VAL A 49 12.50 -7.46 8.40
N ALA A 50 13.14 -6.76 9.34
CA ALA A 50 13.07 -7.09 10.76
C ALA A 50 11.63 -6.98 11.31
N ALA A 51 10.90 -5.92 10.97
CA ALA A 51 9.51 -5.74 11.39
C ALA A 51 8.60 -6.85 10.85
N THR A 52 8.77 -7.21 9.57
CA THR A 52 8.02 -8.30 8.93
C THR A 52 8.28 -9.63 9.62
N LEU A 53 9.54 -9.97 9.86
CA LEU A 53 9.92 -11.24 10.50
C LEU A 53 9.46 -11.31 11.95
N LEU A 54 9.49 -10.19 12.68
CA LEU A 54 8.95 -10.11 14.04
C LEU A 54 7.44 -10.36 14.06
N ALA A 55 6.70 -9.73 13.14
CA ALA A 55 5.26 -9.92 13.02
C ALA A 55 4.90 -11.36 12.62
N TYR A 56 5.65 -11.98 11.71
CA TYR A 56 5.48 -13.38 11.34
C TYR A 56 5.76 -14.35 12.50
N GLN A 57 6.82 -14.08 13.27
CA GLN A 57 7.15 -14.85 14.47
C GLN A 57 6.00 -14.82 15.48
N GLU A 58 5.43 -13.63 15.74
CA GLU A 58 4.29 -13.48 16.63
C GLU A 58 3.06 -14.26 16.15
N LEU A 59 2.77 -14.22 14.85
CA LEU A 59 1.69 -15.01 14.23
C LEU A 59 1.85 -16.51 14.46
N THR A 60 3.07 -16.97 14.29
CA THR A 60 3.44 -18.37 14.43
C THR A 60 3.34 -18.79 15.90
N GLN A 61 3.84 -17.98 16.83
CA GLN A 61 3.77 -18.24 18.27
C GLN A 61 2.33 -18.29 18.79
N ARG A 62 1.45 -17.44 18.26
CA ARG A 62 0.00 -17.47 18.55
C ARG A 62 -0.73 -18.65 17.91
N GLY A 63 -0.05 -19.47 17.11
CA GLY A 63 -0.62 -20.62 16.43
C GLY A 63 -1.62 -20.26 15.32
N LEU A 64 -1.62 -19.01 14.83
CA LEU A 64 -2.62 -18.52 13.88
C LEU A 64 -2.45 -19.11 12.47
N LEU A 65 -1.26 -19.62 12.18
CA LEU A 65 -0.90 -20.24 10.90
C LEU A 65 -1.00 -21.78 10.93
N VAL A 66 -1.23 -22.38 12.10
CA VAL A 66 -1.28 -23.85 12.24
C VAL A 66 -2.40 -24.43 11.39
N GLY A 67 -2.06 -25.43 10.57
CA GLY A 67 -3.00 -26.13 9.70
C GLY A 67 -3.44 -25.32 8.48
N ARG A 68 -2.81 -24.18 8.18
CA ARG A 68 -3.06 -23.40 6.97
C ARG A 68 -2.03 -23.73 5.91
N GLU A 69 -2.50 -23.87 4.67
CA GLU A 69 -1.64 -23.82 3.50
C GLU A 69 -1.27 -22.36 3.23
N LEU A 70 0.03 -22.08 3.14
CA LEU A 70 0.54 -20.72 2.95
C LEU A 70 1.05 -20.55 1.52
N ILE A 71 0.83 -19.35 0.99
CA ILE A 71 1.56 -18.82 -0.16
C ILE A 71 2.22 -17.54 0.34
N VAL A 72 3.51 -17.42 0.09
CA VAL A 72 4.33 -16.31 0.58
C VAL A 72 4.88 -15.55 -0.62
N ALA A 73 4.74 -14.24 -0.59
CA ALA A 73 5.30 -13.33 -1.58
C ALA A 73 5.65 -12.02 -0.88
N GLY A 74 6.69 -11.35 -1.35
CA GLY A 74 7.05 -10.02 -0.90
C GLY A 74 7.31 -9.12 -2.09
N HIS A 75 7.10 -7.82 -1.93
CA HIS A 75 7.35 -6.83 -2.98
C HIS A 75 8.73 -6.20 -2.78
N SER A 76 9.58 -6.26 -3.81
CA SER A 76 10.95 -5.74 -3.77
C SER A 76 11.73 -6.30 -2.57
N VAL A 77 12.14 -5.44 -1.61
CA VAL A 77 12.84 -5.84 -0.37
C VAL A 77 12.05 -6.86 0.44
N GLY A 78 10.72 -6.86 0.33
CA GLY A 78 9.85 -7.85 0.98
C GLY A 78 10.17 -9.29 0.55
N GLU A 79 10.75 -9.53 -0.64
CA GLU A 79 11.19 -10.88 -1.04
C GLU A 79 12.21 -11.44 -0.03
N ILE A 80 13.09 -10.63 0.55
CA ILE A 80 14.08 -11.11 1.54
C ILE A 80 13.38 -11.71 2.76
N ALA A 81 12.36 -11.02 3.30
CA ALA A 81 11.58 -11.53 4.41
C ALA A 81 10.73 -12.76 4.01
N ALA A 82 10.12 -12.72 2.81
CA ALA A 82 9.34 -13.83 2.27
C ALA A 82 10.19 -15.11 2.13
N TYR A 83 11.46 -14.99 1.77
CA TYR A 83 12.37 -16.12 1.58
C TYR A 83 12.72 -16.75 2.93
N ALA A 84 12.98 -15.94 3.96
CA ALA A 84 13.15 -16.45 5.31
C ALA A 84 11.89 -17.10 5.87
N ILE A 85 10.71 -16.51 5.65
CA ILE A 85 9.42 -17.08 6.03
C ILE A 85 9.18 -18.43 5.33
N ALA A 86 9.59 -18.54 4.07
CA ALA A 86 9.51 -19.78 3.31
C ALA A 86 10.61 -20.80 3.65
N GLY A 87 11.50 -20.49 4.59
CA GLY A 87 12.58 -21.38 5.04
C GLY A 87 13.79 -21.44 4.12
N VAL A 88 13.89 -20.57 3.11
CA VAL A 88 15.03 -20.56 2.17
C VAL A 88 16.32 -20.11 2.84
N MET A 89 16.24 -19.18 3.79
CA MET A 89 17.37 -18.68 4.58
C MET A 89 16.95 -18.43 6.03
N ALA A 90 17.93 -18.29 6.94
CA ALA A 90 17.63 -17.93 8.31
C ALA A 90 17.18 -16.46 8.43
N ALA A 91 16.35 -16.17 9.44
CA ALA A 91 15.86 -14.80 9.70
C ALA A 91 16.99 -13.81 10.00
N ASP A 92 18.03 -14.26 10.71
CA ASP A 92 19.19 -13.42 11.04
C ASP A 92 19.99 -13.06 9.77
N ASP A 93 20.17 -14.03 8.85
CA ASP A 93 20.80 -13.82 7.55
C ASP A 93 19.96 -12.89 6.67
N ALA A 94 18.63 -13.01 6.69
CA ALA A 94 17.72 -12.15 5.93
C ALA A 94 17.85 -10.67 6.35
N VAL A 95 17.94 -10.38 7.65
CA VAL A 95 18.13 -9.00 8.12
C VAL A 95 19.51 -8.46 7.74
N ALA A 96 20.57 -9.26 7.88
CA ALA A 96 21.92 -8.87 7.46
C ALA A 96 22.02 -8.64 5.94
N LEU A 97 21.37 -9.50 5.16
CA LEU A 97 21.30 -9.39 3.70
C LEU A 97 20.54 -8.14 3.27
N ALA A 98 19.43 -7.81 3.94
CA ALA A 98 18.66 -6.59 3.70
C ALA A 98 19.47 -5.32 4.02
N ALA A 99 20.25 -5.33 5.10
CA ALA A 99 21.17 -4.24 5.43
C ALA A 99 22.22 -4.03 4.33
N THR A 100 22.82 -5.13 3.86
CA THR A 100 23.78 -5.08 2.76
C THR A 100 23.15 -4.56 1.47
N ARG A 101 21.97 -5.08 1.10
CA ARG A 101 21.22 -4.63 -0.08
C ARG A 101 20.93 -3.13 -0.01
N GLY A 102 20.41 -2.65 1.12
CA GLY A 102 20.13 -1.24 1.35
C GLY A 102 21.36 -0.36 1.20
N ALA A 103 22.48 -0.75 1.83
CA ALA A 103 23.73 -0.02 1.78
C ALA A 103 24.34 0.03 0.36
N GLU A 104 24.36 -1.10 -0.36
CA GLU A 104 24.86 -1.15 -1.73
C GLU A 104 23.98 -0.33 -2.68
N MET A 105 22.64 -0.44 -2.57
CA MET A 105 21.71 0.38 -3.37
C MET A 105 21.87 1.88 -3.09
N ALA A 106 22.05 2.28 -1.83
CA ALA A 106 22.29 3.68 -1.47
C ALA A 106 23.58 4.23 -2.12
N LYS A 107 24.66 3.42 -2.17
CA LYS A 107 25.90 3.78 -2.90
C LYS A 107 25.64 3.94 -4.40
N ALA A 108 24.86 3.04 -5.00
CA ALA A 108 24.52 3.13 -6.43
C ALA A 108 23.68 4.39 -6.74
N CYS A 109 22.71 4.73 -5.89
CA CYS A 109 21.92 5.96 -6.02
C CYS A 109 22.78 7.23 -5.97
N ALA A 110 23.83 7.24 -5.15
CA ALA A 110 24.72 8.39 -5.04
C ALA A 110 25.59 8.62 -6.30
N ALA A 111 25.67 7.66 -7.22
CA ALA A 111 26.53 7.73 -8.40
C ALA A 111 25.93 8.55 -9.55
N GLU A 112 24.60 8.53 -9.73
CA GLU A 112 23.91 9.26 -10.81
C GLU A 112 22.53 9.76 -10.35
N PRO A 113 22.18 11.05 -10.61
CA PRO A 113 20.88 11.60 -10.24
C PRO A 113 19.76 10.96 -11.06
N THR A 114 19.05 10.02 -10.42
CA THR A 114 17.95 9.25 -11.00
C THR A 114 16.79 9.24 -10.02
N GLY A 115 15.62 8.76 -10.45
CA GLY A 115 14.44 8.70 -9.59
C GLY A 115 13.39 7.72 -10.11
N MET A 116 12.21 7.80 -9.51
CA MET A 116 11.04 7.01 -9.92
C MET A 116 9.77 7.87 -9.87
N SER A 117 8.83 7.58 -10.76
CA SER A 117 7.50 8.18 -10.79
C SER A 117 6.43 7.11 -10.93
N ALA A 118 5.37 7.17 -10.12
CA ALA A 118 4.17 6.39 -10.35
C ALA A 118 3.40 6.92 -11.55
N VAL A 119 3.00 6.02 -12.44
CA VAL A 119 2.10 6.24 -13.57
C VAL A 119 0.78 5.54 -13.24
N LEU A 120 -0.25 6.33 -12.99
CA LEU A 120 -1.57 5.90 -12.51
C LEU A 120 -2.60 6.07 -13.64
N GLY A 121 -3.29 5.00 -14.02
CA GLY A 121 -4.22 4.98 -15.14
C GLY A 121 -3.53 4.81 -16.51
N GLY A 122 -4.23 5.22 -17.57
CA GLY A 122 -3.79 5.04 -18.96
C GLY A 122 -3.94 3.61 -19.51
N ASP A 123 -3.78 3.48 -20.83
CA ASP A 123 -3.63 2.17 -21.46
C ASP A 123 -2.21 1.63 -21.23
N GLU A 124 -2.10 0.36 -20.84
CA GLU A 124 -0.81 -0.23 -20.49
C GLU A 124 0.18 -0.20 -21.67
N ALA A 125 -0.27 -0.51 -22.89
CA ALA A 125 0.62 -0.56 -24.04
C ALA A 125 1.10 0.83 -24.42
N GLU A 126 0.23 1.85 -24.33
CA GLU A 126 0.60 3.25 -24.52
C GLU A 126 1.59 3.74 -23.46
N VAL A 127 1.37 3.39 -22.18
CA VAL A 127 2.31 3.71 -21.09
C VAL A 127 3.67 3.09 -21.36
N LEU A 128 3.74 1.78 -21.62
CA LEU A 128 5.02 1.09 -21.87
C LEU A 128 5.75 1.66 -23.08
N THR A 129 5.03 1.97 -24.16
CA THR A 129 5.60 2.61 -25.36
C THR A 129 6.18 3.98 -25.01
N ARG A 130 5.48 4.78 -24.21
CA ARG A 130 5.95 6.11 -23.79
C ARG A 130 7.20 6.02 -22.90
N LEU A 131 7.25 5.05 -21.98
CA LEU A 131 8.43 4.84 -21.13
C LEU A 131 9.65 4.47 -21.98
N GLU A 132 9.50 3.56 -22.94
CA GLU A 132 10.58 3.18 -23.86
C GLU A 132 11.11 4.37 -24.66
N GLN A 133 10.23 5.22 -25.20
CA GLN A 133 10.61 6.43 -25.94
C GLN A 133 11.44 7.42 -25.12
N LEU A 134 11.26 7.42 -23.80
CA LEU A 134 11.94 8.32 -22.87
C LEU A 134 13.17 7.67 -22.21
N ASP A 135 13.54 6.44 -22.59
CA ASP A 135 14.60 5.66 -21.92
C ASP A 135 14.31 5.45 -20.42
N LEU A 136 13.03 5.22 -20.10
CA LEU A 136 12.54 4.89 -18.75
C LEU A 136 12.20 3.40 -18.66
N VAL A 137 12.49 2.82 -17.50
CA VAL A 137 12.20 1.42 -17.21
C VAL A 137 10.89 1.32 -16.41
N PRO A 138 9.95 0.42 -16.76
CA PRO A 138 8.81 0.08 -15.91
C PRO A 138 9.27 -0.77 -14.72
N ALA A 139 9.98 -0.14 -13.78
CA ALA A 139 10.66 -0.79 -12.65
C ALA A 139 9.73 -1.57 -11.72
N ASN A 140 8.49 -1.13 -11.56
CA ASN A 140 7.47 -1.90 -10.85
C ASN A 140 6.19 -1.93 -11.67
N ARG A 141 5.71 -3.14 -11.99
CA ARG A 141 4.36 -3.36 -12.51
C ARG A 141 3.52 -3.91 -11.37
N ASN A 142 2.80 -3.00 -10.72
CA ASN A 142 2.14 -3.28 -9.45
C ASN A 142 0.77 -3.93 -9.64
N ALA A 143 -0.03 -3.36 -10.54
CA ALA A 143 -1.40 -3.81 -10.82
C ALA A 143 -1.92 -3.15 -12.10
N ALA A 144 -3.13 -3.50 -12.52
CA ALA A 144 -3.76 -2.86 -13.67
C ALA A 144 -3.87 -1.34 -13.42
N GLY A 145 -3.36 -0.54 -14.37
CA GLY A 145 -3.33 0.91 -14.26
C GLY A 145 -2.35 1.46 -13.21
N GLN A 146 -1.37 0.68 -12.73
CA GLN A 146 -0.37 1.17 -11.77
C GLN A 146 1.02 0.62 -12.11
N ILE A 147 1.84 1.47 -12.73
CA ILE A 147 3.23 1.19 -13.12
C ILE A 147 4.13 2.25 -12.49
N VAL A 148 5.31 1.86 -12.02
CA VAL A 148 6.35 2.80 -11.60
C VAL A 148 7.41 2.88 -12.68
N ALA A 149 7.55 4.07 -13.27
CA ALA A 149 8.61 4.42 -14.19
C ALA A 149 9.87 4.81 -13.41
N ALA A 150 11.05 4.38 -13.87
CA ALA A 150 12.32 4.68 -13.23
C ALA A 150 13.38 5.03 -14.26
N GLY A 151 14.21 6.02 -13.95
CA GLY A 151 15.32 6.42 -14.81
C GLY A 151 15.87 7.80 -14.46
N ARG A 152 16.42 8.50 -15.46
CA ARG A 152 16.98 9.85 -15.27
C ARG A 152 15.89 10.86 -14.93
N LEU A 153 16.21 11.79 -14.04
CA LEU A 153 15.27 12.84 -13.62
C LEU A 153 14.72 13.64 -14.80
N THR A 154 15.58 14.01 -15.76
CA THR A 154 15.18 14.75 -16.97
C THR A 154 14.25 13.96 -17.90
N ALA A 155 14.28 12.63 -17.87
CA ALA A 155 13.34 11.80 -18.60
C ALA A 155 11.99 11.69 -17.87
N LEU A 156 12.02 11.60 -16.54
CA LEU A 156 10.82 11.62 -15.69
C LEU A 156 10.09 12.97 -15.75
N GLU A 157 10.83 14.08 -15.83
CA GLU A 157 10.26 15.42 -16.07
C GLU A 157 9.44 15.46 -17.37
N LYS A 158 10.01 14.95 -18.47
CA LYS A 158 9.28 14.85 -19.76
C LYS A 158 8.07 13.94 -19.71
N LEU A 159 8.13 12.87 -18.92
CA LEU A 159 6.99 11.98 -18.70
C LEU A 159 5.87 12.73 -17.96
N THR A 160 6.21 13.57 -17.00
CA THR A 160 5.25 14.40 -16.26
C THR A 160 4.66 15.53 -17.11
N GLU A 161 5.47 16.15 -17.98
CA GLU A 161 5.02 17.22 -18.90
C GLU A 161 4.03 16.71 -19.96
N ASP A 162 4.25 15.49 -20.45
CA ASP A 162 3.46 14.88 -21.53
C ASP A 162 3.20 13.40 -21.19
N PRO A 163 2.26 13.15 -20.25
CA PRO A 163 1.90 11.81 -19.82
C PRO A 163 1.01 11.12 -20.86
N PRO A 164 1.00 9.77 -20.91
CA PRO A 164 0.05 9.01 -21.72
C PRO A 164 -1.40 9.43 -21.45
N ALA A 165 -2.28 9.27 -22.45
CA ALA A 165 -3.67 9.67 -22.32
C ALA A 165 -4.34 8.96 -21.13
N ARG A 166 -5.04 9.74 -20.29
CA ARG A 166 -5.72 9.26 -19.06
C ARG A 166 -4.77 8.67 -18.00
N ALA A 167 -3.47 8.87 -18.13
CA ALA A 167 -2.51 8.60 -17.07
C ALA A 167 -2.19 9.87 -16.28
N ARG A 168 -1.97 9.72 -14.97
CA ARG A 168 -1.35 10.73 -14.12
C ARG A 168 0.04 10.26 -13.71
N VAL A 169 0.99 11.19 -13.66
CA VAL A 169 2.39 10.89 -13.30
C VAL A 169 2.72 11.64 -12.02
N ARG A 170 3.27 10.94 -11.03
CA ARG A 170 3.70 11.55 -9.77
C ARG A 170 5.05 11.02 -9.33
N ALA A 171 5.97 11.94 -9.02
CA ALA A 171 7.28 11.60 -8.50
C ALA A 171 7.18 10.88 -7.15
N LEU A 172 8.04 9.90 -6.94
CA LEU A 172 8.16 9.16 -5.68
C LEU A 172 9.35 9.68 -4.87
N GLY A 173 9.19 9.75 -3.55
CA GLY A 173 10.22 10.17 -2.59
C GLY A 173 11.30 9.10 -2.35
N VAL A 174 11.94 8.62 -3.42
CA VAL A 174 12.98 7.58 -3.36
C VAL A 174 14.32 8.12 -3.86
N ALA A 175 15.41 7.54 -3.38
CA ALA A 175 16.76 8.04 -3.62
C ALA A 175 17.31 7.78 -5.04
N GLY A 176 16.68 6.91 -5.83
CA GLY A 176 17.11 6.64 -7.20
C GLY A 176 16.23 5.66 -7.96
N ALA A 177 16.64 5.36 -9.19
CA ALA A 177 15.91 4.45 -10.10
C ALA A 177 16.13 2.96 -9.74
N PHE A 178 15.43 2.47 -8.71
CA PHE A 178 15.50 1.06 -8.30
C PHE A 178 15.00 0.10 -9.39
N HIS A 179 15.45 -1.16 -9.34
CA HIS A 179 15.02 -2.21 -10.29
C HIS A 179 15.37 -1.92 -11.75
N THR A 180 16.44 -1.17 -11.97
CA THR A 180 16.96 -0.80 -13.29
C THR A 180 18.46 -1.07 -13.40
N GLN A 181 19.03 -0.83 -14.58
CA GLN A 181 20.48 -0.86 -14.81
C GLN A 181 21.27 0.11 -13.90
N PHE A 182 20.65 1.18 -13.37
CA PHE A 182 21.35 2.12 -12.49
C PHE A 182 21.76 1.47 -11.16
N MET A 183 21.14 0.35 -10.78
CA MET A 183 21.49 -0.42 -9.60
C MET A 183 22.63 -1.43 -9.84
N ALA A 184 23.13 -1.58 -11.08
CA ALA A 184 24.18 -2.55 -11.41
C ALA A 184 25.44 -2.45 -10.53
N PRO A 185 25.93 -1.25 -10.11
CA PRO A 185 27.10 -1.15 -9.23
C PRO A 185 26.92 -1.84 -7.86
N ALA A 186 25.67 -1.98 -7.39
CA ALA A 186 25.35 -2.62 -6.12
C ALA A 186 25.35 -4.16 -6.20
N LEU A 187 25.37 -4.75 -7.40
CA LEU A 187 25.31 -6.21 -7.59
C LEU A 187 26.52 -6.94 -7.01
N GLU A 188 27.73 -6.38 -7.13
CA GLU A 188 28.95 -7.06 -6.69
C GLU A 188 28.94 -7.32 -5.18
N GLY A 189 28.74 -6.26 -4.39
CA GLY A 189 28.66 -6.37 -2.93
C GLY A 189 27.47 -7.21 -2.47
N TYR A 190 26.32 -7.05 -3.11
CA TYR A 190 25.10 -7.79 -2.76
C TYR A 190 25.22 -9.29 -3.08
N ALA A 191 25.73 -9.65 -4.26
CA ALA A 191 25.92 -11.03 -4.66
C ALA A 191 26.98 -11.74 -3.79
N ALA A 192 28.05 -11.03 -3.41
CA ALA A 192 29.06 -11.58 -2.50
C ALA A 192 28.47 -11.90 -1.13
N ALA A 193 27.62 -11.03 -0.58
CA ALA A 193 26.92 -11.31 0.68
C ALA A 193 25.92 -12.46 0.55
N ALA A 194 25.13 -12.49 -0.52
CA ALA A 194 24.16 -13.56 -0.78
C ALA A 194 24.83 -14.94 -0.92
N ALA A 195 26.03 -15.01 -1.53
CA ALA A 195 26.78 -16.25 -1.70
C ALA A 195 27.28 -16.84 -0.36
N GLY A 196 27.34 -16.04 0.70
CA GLY A 196 27.73 -16.48 2.05
C GLY A 196 26.61 -17.12 2.86
N ILE A 197 25.36 -17.08 2.38
CA ILE A 197 24.19 -17.53 3.13
C ILE A 197 23.94 -19.02 2.91
N ALA A 198 23.73 -19.73 4.01
CA ALA A 198 23.29 -21.12 3.96
C ALA A 198 21.81 -21.18 3.55
N THR A 199 21.50 -21.96 2.51
CA THR A 199 20.15 -22.04 1.97
C THR A 199 19.51 -23.42 2.16
N ALA A 200 18.19 -23.46 2.28
CA ALA A 200 17.39 -24.69 2.25
C ALA A 200 16.24 -24.59 1.23
N GLU A 201 15.67 -25.73 0.85
CA GLU A 201 14.52 -25.74 -0.06
C GLU A 201 13.30 -25.08 0.58
N PRO A 202 12.49 -24.33 -0.19
CA PRO A 202 11.33 -23.64 0.34
C PRO A 202 10.32 -24.65 0.91
N THR A 203 9.83 -24.39 2.12
CA THR A 203 8.87 -25.25 2.83
C THR A 203 7.42 -24.90 2.53
N THR A 204 7.19 -23.88 1.71
CA THR A 204 5.88 -23.35 1.32
C THR A 204 5.98 -22.71 -0.06
N THR A 205 4.85 -22.49 -0.73
CA THR A 205 4.82 -21.84 -2.04
C THR A 205 5.36 -20.42 -1.92
N LEU A 206 6.50 -20.15 -2.54
CA LEU A 206 7.17 -18.85 -2.53
C LEU A 206 7.18 -18.25 -3.93
N LEU A 207 6.50 -17.11 -4.12
CA LEU A 207 6.42 -16.43 -5.41
C LEU A 207 7.58 -15.46 -5.64
N SER A 208 8.09 -15.40 -6.86
CA SER A 208 9.13 -14.45 -7.27
C SER A 208 8.55 -13.22 -7.95
N ASN A 209 9.13 -12.03 -7.70
CA ASN A 209 8.75 -10.82 -8.45
C ASN A 209 9.25 -10.82 -9.90
N ARG A 210 10.08 -11.77 -10.32
CA ARG A 210 10.57 -11.85 -11.70
C ARG A 210 9.45 -12.16 -12.70
N ASP A 211 8.63 -13.16 -12.37
CA ASP A 211 7.61 -13.70 -13.27
C ASP A 211 6.30 -14.08 -12.57
N GLY A 212 6.18 -13.80 -11.26
CA GLY A 212 5.00 -14.11 -10.45
C GLY A 212 4.82 -15.59 -10.12
N LYS A 213 5.76 -16.46 -10.49
CA LYS A 213 5.63 -17.91 -10.33
C LYS A 213 6.32 -18.40 -9.05
N PRO A 214 5.93 -19.59 -8.55
CA PRO A 214 6.66 -20.26 -7.50
C PRO A 214 8.11 -20.52 -7.91
N VAL A 215 9.05 -20.25 -7.00
CA VAL A 215 10.44 -20.66 -7.17
C VAL A 215 10.54 -22.18 -7.13
N THR A 216 11.47 -22.74 -7.92
CA THR A 216 11.60 -24.20 -8.10
C THR A 216 12.66 -24.84 -7.21
N SER A 217 13.55 -24.04 -6.62
CA SER A 217 14.58 -24.49 -5.69
C SER A 217 15.14 -23.31 -4.89
N ALA A 218 15.86 -23.61 -3.81
CA ALA A 218 16.62 -22.63 -3.04
C ALA A 218 17.61 -21.82 -3.92
N ALA A 219 18.29 -22.49 -4.85
CA ALA A 219 19.25 -21.86 -5.76
C ALA A 219 18.54 -20.91 -6.73
N ALA A 220 17.43 -21.34 -7.35
CA ALA A 220 16.65 -20.51 -8.25
C ALA A 220 16.03 -19.30 -7.53
N ALA A 221 15.66 -19.46 -6.25
CA ALA A 221 15.22 -18.37 -5.41
C ALA A 221 16.34 -17.34 -5.23
N MET A 222 17.52 -17.75 -4.73
CA MET A 222 18.63 -16.82 -4.50
C MET A 222 19.11 -16.13 -5.78
N GLU A 223 19.13 -16.83 -6.91
CA GLU A 223 19.43 -16.22 -8.21
C GLU A 223 18.42 -15.10 -8.55
N ALA A 224 17.13 -15.39 -8.42
CA ALA A 224 16.08 -14.41 -8.68
C ALA A 224 16.16 -13.21 -7.72
N LEU A 225 16.42 -13.45 -6.43
CA LEU A 225 16.54 -12.41 -5.41
C LEU A 225 17.72 -11.46 -5.67
N VAL A 226 18.86 -12.01 -6.12
CA VAL A 226 20.04 -11.19 -6.45
C VAL A 226 19.79 -10.41 -7.74
N SER A 227 19.26 -11.03 -8.79
CA SER A 227 19.00 -10.37 -10.07
C SER A 227 17.87 -9.33 -10.01
N GLN A 228 16.93 -9.46 -9.07
CA GLN A 228 15.82 -8.54 -8.82
C GLN A 228 16.31 -7.10 -8.60
N LEU A 229 17.53 -6.91 -8.09
CA LEU A 229 18.10 -5.58 -7.82
C LEU A 229 18.18 -4.70 -9.09
N THR A 230 18.37 -5.32 -10.26
CA THR A 230 18.44 -4.65 -11.56
C THR A 230 17.32 -5.04 -12.53
N GLN A 231 16.30 -5.76 -12.03
CA GLN A 231 15.21 -6.27 -12.85
C GLN A 231 13.86 -5.80 -12.32
N PRO A 232 12.88 -5.55 -13.20
CA PRO A 232 11.55 -5.10 -12.79
C PRO A 232 10.86 -6.02 -11.78
N VAL A 233 10.10 -5.42 -10.87
CA VAL A 233 9.18 -6.12 -9.96
C VAL A 233 7.83 -6.32 -10.65
N ARG A 234 7.44 -7.57 -10.86
CA ARG A 234 6.17 -8.01 -11.47
C ARG A 234 5.16 -8.47 -10.42
N TRP A 235 4.75 -7.54 -9.56
CA TRP A 235 3.74 -7.82 -8.53
C TRP A 235 2.35 -8.09 -9.15
N ASP A 236 2.08 -7.51 -10.32
CA ASP A 236 0.93 -7.84 -11.15
C ASP A 236 0.84 -9.35 -11.44
N LEU A 237 1.97 -9.99 -11.75
CA LEU A 237 2.04 -11.44 -11.99
C LEU A 237 1.92 -12.26 -10.71
N CYS A 238 2.52 -11.81 -9.60
CA CYS A 238 2.30 -12.46 -8.29
C CYS A 238 0.80 -12.47 -7.93
N THR A 239 0.13 -11.34 -8.15
CA THR A 239 -1.30 -11.19 -7.90
C THR A 239 -2.15 -12.03 -8.86
N ALA A 240 -1.76 -12.12 -10.14
CA ALA A 240 -2.39 -13.03 -11.10
C ALA A 240 -2.24 -14.50 -10.69
N TYR A 241 -1.08 -14.90 -10.16
CA TYR A 241 -0.89 -16.26 -9.64
C TYR A 241 -1.86 -16.56 -8.49
N LEU A 242 -1.96 -15.65 -7.51
CA LEU A 242 -2.88 -15.81 -6.37
C LEU A 242 -4.35 -15.91 -6.80
N ARG A 243 -4.72 -15.24 -7.89
CA ARG A 243 -6.08 -15.23 -8.45
C ARG A 243 -6.41 -16.50 -9.21
N ASP A 244 -5.50 -16.94 -10.08
CA ASP A 244 -5.82 -17.85 -11.18
C ASP A 244 -5.15 -19.23 -11.05
N HIS A 245 -4.07 -19.35 -10.26
CA HIS A 245 -3.17 -20.51 -10.28
C HIS A 245 -2.90 -21.14 -8.91
N ALA A 246 -3.42 -20.58 -7.82
CA ALA A 246 -3.34 -21.23 -6.52
C ALA A 246 -4.13 -22.56 -6.56
N GLU A 247 -3.51 -23.67 -6.11
CA GLU A 247 -4.13 -25.00 -6.12
C GLU A 247 -5.46 -25.03 -5.35
N SER A 248 -5.52 -24.22 -4.29
CA SER A 248 -6.72 -23.90 -3.53
C SER A 248 -7.03 -22.40 -3.65
N PRO A 249 -8.31 -21.99 -3.70
CA PRO A 249 -8.67 -20.58 -3.65
C PRO A 249 -8.05 -19.91 -2.42
N VAL A 250 -7.30 -18.83 -2.62
CA VAL A 250 -6.81 -18.03 -1.48
C VAL A 250 -8.05 -17.51 -0.73
N THR A 251 -8.07 -17.63 0.60
CA THR A 251 -9.25 -17.26 1.41
C THR A 251 -9.02 -16.04 2.27
N ALA A 252 -7.75 -15.72 2.53
CA ALA A 252 -7.32 -14.57 3.29
C ALA A 252 -5.94 -14.09 2.80
N ILE A 253 -5.73 -12.79 2.87
CA ILE A 253 -4.44 -12.14 2.64
C ILE A 253 -4.03 -11.42 3.91
N VAL A 254 -2.76 -11.57 4.25
CA VAL A 254 -2.10 -10.92 5.38
C VAL A 254 -0.94 -10.11 4.82
N GLU A 255 -0.94 -8.81 5.09
CA GLU A 255 0.18 -7.94 4.76
C GLU A 255 0.92 -7.57 6.05
N PHE A 256 2.23 -7.82 6.07
CA PHE A 256 3.10 -7.53 7.21
C PHE A 256 3.58 -6.06 7.23
N PRO A 257 4.04 -5.54 8.39
CA PRO A 257 4.49 -4.16 8.53
C PRO A 257 5.49 -3.71 7.44
N PRO A 258 5.41 -2.45 6.97
CA PRO A 258 4.51 -1.39 7.47
C PRO A 258 3.03 -1.57 7.08
N ALA A 259 2.73 -2.46 6.13
CA ALA A 259 1.40 -2.75 5.60
C ALA A 259 0.67 -1.54 4.97
N GLY A 260 -0.49 -1.77 4.35
CA GLY A 260 -1.34 -0.76 3.72
C GLY A 260 -1.34 -0.89 2.20
N THR A 261 -0.21 -0.60 1.56
CA THR A 261 -0.09 -0.50 0.10
C THR A 261 -0.48 -1.81 -0.63
N LEU A 262 0.04 -2.97 -0.22
CA LEU A 262 -0.23 -4.23 -0.92
C LEU A 262 -1.65 -4.73 -0.67
N THR A 263 -2.22 -4.44 0.51
CA THR A 263 -3.63 -4.69 0.81
C THR A 263 -4.54 -3.85 -0.07
N GLY A 264 -4.20 -2.57 -0.31
CA GLY A 264 -4.90 -1.70 -1.25
C GLY A 264 -4.90 -2.27 -2.67
N ILE A 265 -3.73 -2.69 -3.17
CA ILE A 265 -3.60 -3.36 -4.48
C ILE A 265 -4.43 -4.65 -4.53
N ALA A 266 -4.30 -5.50 -3.50
CA ALA A 266 -5.07 -6.74 -3.41
C ALA A 266 -6.59 -6.47 -3.38
N LYS A 267 -7.05 -5.34 -2.80
CA LYS A 267 -8.47 -5.00 -2.80
C LYS A 267 -9.03 -4.77 -4.20
N ARG A 268 -8.25 -4.13 -5.07
CA ARG A 268 -8.61 -3.89 -6.48
C ARG A 268 -8.55 -5.16 -7.33
N GLU A 269 -7.48 -5.92 -7.17
CA GLU A 269 -7.14 -7.05 -8.05
C GLU A 269 -7.76 -8.39 -7.62
N LEU A 270 -7.98 -8.58 -6.32
CA LEU A 270 -8.45 -9.82 -5.70
C LEU A 270 -9.79 -9.55 -5.02
N ARG A 271 -10.85 -9.46 -5.84
CA ARG A 271 -12.24 -9.27 -5.35
C ARG A 271 -12.74 -10.55 -4.66
N GLY A 272 -13.32 -10.40 -3.46
CA GLY A 272 -13.92 -11.50 -2.69
C GLY A 272 -13.02 -12.17 -1.63
N PHE A 273 -11.77 -11.74 -1.50
CA PHE A 273 -10.82 -12.27 -0.51
C PHE A 273 -10.93 -11.52 0.82
N ARG A 274 -10.80 -12.22 1.97
CA ARG A 274 -10.66 -11.55 3.28
C ARG A 274 -9.26 -10.96 3.38
N ARG A 275 -9.11 -9.80 4.02
CA ARG A 275 -7.84 -9.07 4.09
C ARG A 275 -7.64 -8.54 5.51
N ALA A 276 -6.40 -8.53 5.98
CA ALA A 276 -6.03 -7.90 7.24
C ALA A 276 -4.64 -7.22 7.08
N PRO A 277 -4.57 -5.88 7.06
CA PRO A 277 -3.29 -5.20 7.24
C PRO A 277 -2.80 -5.47 8.66
N SER A 278 -1.48 -5.59 8.87
CA SER A 278 -0.95 -5.95 10.18
C SER A 278 0.13 -5.02 10.71
N SER A 279 -0.13 -3.72 10.66
CA SER A 279 0.79 -2.71 11.22
C SER A 279 0.94 -2.79 12.75
N HIS A 280 -0.01 -3.41 13.48
CA HIS A 280 -0.03 -3.49 14.95
C HIS A 280 -0.29 -4.93 15.49
N PRO A 281 0.40 -5.38 16.57
CA PRO A 281 0.27 -6.75 17.10
C PRO A 281 -1.10 -7.08 17.72
N GLN A 282 -1.90 -6.08 18.05
CA GLN A 282 -3.26 -6.28 18.59
C GLN A 282 -4.30 -6.61 17.51
N ILE A 283 -4.03 -6.31 16.23
CA ILE A 283 -4.94 -6.63 15.11
C ILE A 283 -5.26 -8.13 15.07
N TRP A 284 -4.28 -8.96 15.45
CA TRP A 284 -4.39 -10.41 15.48
C TRP A 284 -5.31 -10.97 16.56
N THR A 285 -5.54 -10.21 17.63
CA THR A 285 -6.48 -10.59 18.69
C THR A 285 -7.91 -10.55 18.16
N ASN A 286 -8.23 -9.58 17.28
CA ASN A 286 -9.55 -9.46 16.64
C ASN A 286 -9.78 -10.51 15.54
N TRP A 287 -8.71 -11.00 14.91
CA TRP A 287 -8.82 -12.04 13.88
C TRP A 287 -9.33 -13.38 14.44
N GLN A 288 -8.91 -13.77 15.64
CA GLN A 288 -9.43 -14.98 16.31
C GLN A 288 -10.94 -14.87 16.62
N THR A 289 -11.42 -13.67 16.96
CA THR A 289 -12.83 -13.39 17.28
C THR A 289 -13.71 -13.45 16.02
N CYS A 290 -13.23 -12.91 14.90
CA CYS A 290 -13.89 -13.05 13.59
C CYS A 290 -13.97 -14.51 13.12
N ASN A 291 -12.95 -15.32 13.42
CA ASN A 291 -12.91 -16.72 12.98
C ASN A 291 -13.85 -17.65 13.78
N ARG A 292 -14.24 -17.29 15.02
CA ARG A 292 -15.19 -18.08 15.85
C ARG A 292 -16.66 -17.96 15.45
N ARG A 293 -17.05 -16.99 14.61
CA ARG A 293 -18.46 -16.78 14.19
C ARG A 293 -18.91 -17.64 13.01
N ILE A 294 -18.05 -18.53 12.49
CA ILE A 294 -18.36 -19.33 11.30
C ILE A 294 -18.80 -20.75 11.72
N ARG A 295 -20.11 -20.91 11.95
CA ARG A 295 -20.79 -22.23 11.87
C ARG A 295 -21.46 -22.36 10.50
N PRO A 296 -21.62 -23.57 9.95
CA PRO A 296 -22.42 -23.75 8.73
C PRO A 296 -23.88 -23.34 9.01
N GLU A 297 -24.47 -22.60 8.08
CA GLU A 297 -25.84 -22.08 8.19
C GLU A 297 -26.86 -23.18 8.54
N PRO A 298 -27.78 -22.93 9.48
CA PRO A 298 -29.08 -23.56 9.46
C PRO A 298 -30.10 -22.68 8.72
N THR A 299 -30.84 -23.37 7.87
CA THR A 299 -31.99 -23.00 7.04
C THR A 299 -32.91 -21.88 7.55
N LYS A 300 -33.25 -20.95 6.63
CA LYS A 300 -34.28 -19.89 6.61
C LYS A 300 -35.37 -19.88 7.70
N VAL A 301 -35.61 -18.69 8.29
CA VAL A 301 -36.94 -18.18 8.70
C VAL A 301 -37.03 -16.66 8.47
N ARG A 302 -38.22 -16.19 8.04
CA ARG A 302 -38.60 -14.81 7.68
C ARG A 302 -38.90 -13.89 8.89
N GLN A 303 -38.59 -12.60 8.69
CA GLN A 303 -39.33 -11.35 9.00
C GLN A 303 -39.65 -11.00 10.48
N THR A 304 -39.20 -9.83 10.96
CA THR A 304 -40.00 -8.59 11.20
C THR A 304 -39.15 -7.49 11.86
N ASP A 305 -39.20 -6.30 11.26
CA ASP A 305 -39.20 -4.89 11.73
C ASP A 305 -38.50 -4.47 13.04
N LEU A 306 -37.85 -3.28 13.00
CA LEU A 306 -37.77 -2.24 14.05
C LEU A 306 -37.07 -0.96 13.48
N PRO A 307 -37.17 0.23 14.11
CA PRO A 307 -37.77 1.42 13.51
C PRO A 307 -36.79 2.51 13.06
N THR A 308 -37.26 3.34 12.13
CA THR A 308 -36.66 4.60 11.67
C THR A 308 -37.06 5.77 12.58
N THR A 309 -36.10 6.58 13.01
CA THR A 309 -36.35 7.94 13.51
C THR A 309 -35.59 8.95 12.65
N TYR A 310 -36.33 9.90 12.10
CA TYR A 310 -35.88 11.02 11.27
C TYR A 310 -35.72 12.30 12.11
N TYR A 311 -34.81 13.18 11.70
CA TYR A 311 -34.78 14.61 12.06
C TYR A 311 -35.16 15.45 10.83
N GLU A 312 -36.03 16.44 11.04
CA GLU A 312 -36.42 17.49 10.07
C GLU A 312 -35.41 18.64 10.07
N GLY A 313 -35.09 19.22 8.91
CA GLY A 313 -34.32 20.46 8.81
C GLY A 313 -34.08 20.98 7.39
N LYS A 314 -34.78 22.09 7.06
CA LYS A 314 -34.68 23.05 5.94
C LYS A 314 -33.53 22.95 4.90
N LEU A 315 -33.91 23.10 3.62
CA LEU A 315 -33.02 23.38 2.49
C LEU A 315 -32.20 24.67 2.68
N THR A 316 -30.88 24.50 2.77
CA THR A 316 -29.83 25.37 2.24
C THR A 316 -28.69 24.45 1.79
N VAL A 317 -28.47 24.27 0.48
CA VAL A 317 -27.42 23.36 -0.01
C VAL A 317 -26.08 24.12 -0.05
N ALA A 318 -25.51 24.35 1.13
CA ALA A 318 -24.06 24.29 1.29
C ALA A 318 -23.71 22.80 1.37
N VAL A 319 -22.63 22.34 0.74
CA VAL A 319 -22.15 20.97 1.01
C VAL A 319 -21.80 20.96 2.49
N SER A 320 -22.62 20.29 3.28
CA SER A 320 -22.46 20.33 4.73
C SER A 320 -21.13 19.68 5.08
N GLN A 321 -20.51 20.12 6.17
CA GLN A 321 -19.27 19.54 6.66
C GLN A 321 -19.38 18.00 6.75
N GLU A 322 -20.56 17.51 7.13
CA GLU A 322 -20.90 16.08 7.22
C GLU A 322 -20.88 15.35 5.87
N GLU A 323 -21.35 15.98 4.79
CA GLU A 323 -21.32 15.41 3.43
C GLU A 323 -19.90 15.37 2.86
N ILE A 324 -19.07 16.38 3.17
CA ILE A 324 -17.66 16.37 2.77
C ILE A 324 -16.91 15.28 3.54
N ILE A 325 -17.15 15.16 4.85
CA ILE A 325 -16.56 14.09 5.67
C ILE A 325 -16.99 12.72 5.14
N ALA A 326 -18.28 12.52 4.86
CA ALA A 326 -18.77 11.24 4.33
C ALA A 326 -18.13 10.91 2.98
N GLY A 327 -18.03 11.89 2.08
CA GLY A 327 -17.44 11.66 0.78
C GLY A 327 -15.92 11.47 0.81
N ILE A 328 -15.20 12.10 1.74
CA ILE A 328 -13.79 11.82 2.02
C ILE A 328 -13.65 10.44 2.68
N ALA A 329 -14.53 10.06 3.59
CA ALA A 329 -14.52 8.75 4.22
C ALA A 329 -14.74 7.63 3.22
N GLU A 330 -15.60 7.82 2.22
CA GLU A 330 -15.76 6.91 1.07
C GLU A 330 -14.47 6.81 0.24
N ILE A 331 -13.81 7.94 -0.04
CA ILE A 331 -12.53 7.95 -0.79
C ILE A 331 -11.45 7.22 0.02
N ILE A 332 -11.34 7.51 1.32
CA ILE A 332 -10.40 6.83 2.22
C ILE A 332 -10.72 5.34 2.26
N GLU A 333 -11.98 4.94 2.38
CA GLU A 333 -12.37 3.53 2.31
C GLU A 333 -11.95 2.93 0.97
N GLU A 334 -12.21 3.60 -0.15
CA GLU A 334 -11.87 3.13 -1.50
C GLU A 334 -10.36 2.87 -1.64
N VAL A 335 -9.54 3.85 -1.22
CA VAL A 335 -8.08 3.82 -1.38
C VAL A 335 -7.39 2.93 -0.35
N THR A 336 -7.80 3.01 0.92
CA THR A 336 -7.06 2.43 2.06
C THR A 336 -7.79 1.25 2.70
N GLY A 337 -9.12 1.17 2.54
CA GLY A 337 -9.94 0.13 3.14
C GLY A 337 -10.35 0.38 4.59
N ILE A 338 -10.04 1.55 5.15
CA ILE A 338 -10.52 1.98 6.46
C ILE A 338 -12.04 2.16 6.39
N GLU A 339 -12.77 1.61 7.37
CA GLU A 339 -14.22 1.75 7.37
C GLU A 339 -14.62 3.23 7.52
N PRO A 340 -15.66 3.71 6.80
CA PRO A 340 -16.10 5.11 6.91
C PRO A 340 -16.46 5.51 8.35
N SER A 341 -16.87 4.54 9.17
CA SER A 341 -17.18 4.74 10.59
C SER A 341 -15.95 5.08 11.44
N GLU A 342 -14.75 4.76 10.97
CA GLU A 342 -13.48 5.06 11.63
C GLU A 342 -12.90 6.41 11.17
N VAL A 343 -13.49 7.08 10.20
CA VAL A 343 -13.00 8.37 9.68
C VAL A 343 -13.70 9.50 10.43
N THR A 344 -12.94 10.27 11.22
CA THR A 344 -13.44 11.49 11.89
C THR A 344 -12.54 12.68 11.58
N PRO A 345 -13.05 13.92 11.66
CA PRO A 345 -12.31 15.13 11.29
C PRO A 345 -10.99 15.31 12.02
N GLU A 346 -10.89 14.82 13.25
CA GLU A 346 -9.73 15.00 14.13
C GLU A 346 -8.60 14.03 13.81
N LYS A 347 -8.86 12.97 13.05
CA LYS A 347 -7.86 11.94 12.77
C LYS A 347 -6.84 12.42 11.75
N SER A 348 -5.57 12.26 12.13
CA SER A 348 -4.40 12.40 11.26
C SER A 348 -4.40 11.29 10.22
N PHE A 349 -4.21 11.63 8.94
CA PHE A 349 -4.09 10.62 7.89
C PHE A 349 -2.92 9.67 8.16
N VAL A 350 -1.78 10.22 8.59
CA VAL A 350 -0.56 9.44 8.80
C VAL A 350 -0.53 8.82 10.19
N ASP A 351 -0.86 9.58 11.24
CA ASP A 351 -0.65 9.12 12.62
C ASP A 351 -1.81 8.27 13.16
N ASP A 352 -3.05 8.57 12.77
CA ASP A 352 -4.24 7.90 13.31
C ASP A 352 -4.86 6.88 12.33
N LEU A 353 -4.80 7.18 11.04
CA LEU A 353 -5.34 6.34 9.97
C LEU A 353 -4.27 5.46 9.29
N ASP A 354 -2.99 5.63 9.64
CA ASP A 354 -1.86 4.82 9.13
C ASP A 354 -1.78 4.82 7.59
N ILE A 355 -2.15 5.95 6.98
CA ILE A 355 -2.21 6.11 5.52
C ILE A 355 -0.83 6.49 5.01
N ASP A 356 -0.30 5.65 4.12
CA ASP A 356 1.01 5.86 3.52
C ASP A 356 1.00 7.01 2.48
N SER A 357 2.20 7.51 2.16
CA SER A 357 2.36 8.65 1.25
C SER A 357 1.80 8.41 -0.16
N LEU A 358 1.73 7.16 -0.63
CA LEU A 358 1.16 6.79 -1.93
C LEU A 358 -0.38 6.74 -1.86
N SER A 359 -0.95 6.21 -0.78
CA SER A 359 -2.39 6.28 -0.55
C SER A 359 -2.86 7.73 -0.36
N MET A 360 -2.08 8.57 0.31
CA MET A 360 -2.37 10.01 0.44
C MET A 360 -2.47 10.71 -0.93
N VAL A 361 -1.61 10.34 -1.88
CA VAL A 361 -1.69 10.82 -3.26
C VAL A 361 -3.04 10.49 -3.88
N GLU A 362 -3.42 9.22 -3.77
CA GLU A 362 -4.59 8.69 -4.46
C GLU A 362 -5.87 9.28 -3.85
N ILE A 363 -5.92 9.43 -2.52
CA ILE A 363 -7.00 10.13 -1.81
C ILE A 363 -7.13 11.57 -2.31
N ALA A 364 -6.01 12.29 -2.42
CA ALA A 364 -6.03 13.68 -2.90
C ALA A 364 -6.56 13.77 -4.33
N VAL A 365 -6.08 12.91 -5.23
CA VAL A 365 -6.55 12.86 -6.63
C VAL A 365 -8.05 12.56 -6.71
N GLN A 366 -8.54 11.58 -5.95
CA GLN A 366 -9.96 11.25 -5.94
C GLN A 366 -10.81 12.36 -5.31
N THR A 367 -10.27 13.09 -4.34
CA THR A 367 -10.92 14.25 -3.72
C THR A 367 -11.04 15.40 -4.72
N GLU A 368 -9.98 15.72 -5.46
CA GLU A 368 -10.01 16.69 -6.56
C GLU A 368 -11.06 16.33 -7.61
N ASP A 369 -11.11 15.05 -8.02
CA ASP A 369 -12.05 14.59 -9.04
C ASP A 369 -13.51 14.60 -8.54
N LYS A 370 -13.74 14.24 -7.28
CA LYS A 370 -15.07 14.19 -6.65
C LYS A 370 -15.63 15.58 -6.37
N TYR A 371 -14.80 16.52 -5.91
CA TYR A 371 -15.22 17.87 -5.52
C TYR A 371 -14.87 18.95 -6.56
N GLY A 372 -14.26 18.58 -7.69
CA GLY A 372 -13.90 19.54 -8.75
C GLY A 372 -12.91 20.61 -8.29
N VAL A 373 -12.14 20.34 -7.22
CA VAL A 373 -11.15 21.24 -6.64
C VAL A 373 -9.75 20.92 -7.16
N LYS A 374 -8.83 21.87 -7.03
CA LYS A 374 -7.40 21.70 -7.28
C LYS A 374 -6.65 21.94 -5.97
N ILE A 375 -5.86 20.97 -5.54
CA ILE A 375 -5.03 21.07 -4.34
C ILE A 375 -3.57 21.15 -4.80
N PRO A 376 -2.94 22.35 -4.79
CA PRO A 376 -1.54 22.51 -5.12
C PRO A 376 -0.63 21.64 -4.23
N ASP A 377 0.47 21.15 -4.78
CA ASP A 377 1.41 20.27 -4.06
C ASP A 377 1.96 20.91 -2.76
N GLU A 378 2.09 22.24 -2.74
CA GLU A 378 2.52 23.02 -1.58
C GLU A 378 1.51 23.00 -0.42
N ASP A 379 0.22 22.91 -0.73
CA ASP A 379 -0.86 22.87 0.26
C ASP A 379 -1.07 21.44 0.79
N LEU A 380 -0.77 20.42 -0.03
CA LEU A 380 -0.92 19.00 0.34
C LEU A 380 -0.12 18.65 1.59
N ALA A 381 1.08 19.22 1.75
CA ALA A 381 1.92 19.02 2.93
C ALA A 381 1.32 19.58 4.23
N GLY A 382 0.37 20.52 4.10
CA GLY A 382 -0.37 21.12 5.20
C GLY A 382 -1.64 20.36 5.61
N LEU A 383 -2.14 19.46 4.78
CA LEU A 383 -3.38 18.70 5.01
C LEU A 383 -3.09 17.44 5.82
N ARG A 384 -3.02 17.58 7.16
CA ARG A 384 -2.61 16.51 8.07
C ARG A 384 -3.77 15.64 8.55
N THR A 385 -4.95 16.24 8.70
CA THR A 385 -6.15 15.60 9.22
C THR A 385 -7.29 15.63 8.21
N VAL A 386 -8.27 14.74 8.39
CA VAL A 386 -9.51 14.74 7.58
C VAL A 386 -10.19 16.12 7.65
N GLY A 387 -10.18 16.76 8.81
CA GLY A 387 -10.71 18.10 9.02
C GLY A 387 -9.99 19.19 8.23
N ASP A 388 -8.67 19.07 8.02
CA ASP A 388 -7.91 20.03 7.22
C ASP A 388 -8.37 20.01 5.76
N VAL A 389 -8.63 18.82 5.20
CA VAL A 389 -9.14 18.67 3.82
C VAL A 389 -10.55 19.24 3.70
N VAL A 390 -11.41 18.99 4.69
CA VAL A 390 -12.77 19.54 4.73
C VAL A 390 -12.74 21.07 4.77
N ALA A 391 -11.92 21.64 5.66
CA ALA A 391 -11.75 23.09 5.77
C ALA A 391 -11.19 23.71 4.49
N TYR A 392 -10.28 23.00 3.82
CA TYR A 392 -9.71 23.43 2.55
C TYR A 392 -10.75 23.45 1.42
N ILE A 393 -11.56 22.40 1.29
CA ILE A 393 -12.65 22.34 0.30
C ILE A 393 -13.67 23.45 0.56
N GLN A 394 -14.08 23.64 1.81
CA GLN A 394 -15.03 24.70 2.19
C GLN A 394 -14.48 26.10 1.86
N LYS A 395 -13.19 26.35 2.13
CA LYS A 395 -12.53 27.60 1.77
C LYS A 395 -12.53 27.82 0.26
N LEU A 396 -12.26 26.79 -0.54
CA LEU A 396 -12.28 26.89 -2.00
C LEU A 396 -13.70 27.10 -2.55
N GLU A 397 -14.73 26.54 -1.91
CA GLU A 397 -16.14 26.80 -2.26
C GLU A 397 -16.55 28.24 -1.96
N GLU A 398 -16.05 28.84 -0.88
CA GLU A 398 -16.29 30.25 -0.55
C GLU A 398 -15.58 31.22 -1.52
N GLU A 399 -14.41 30.83 -2.03
CA GLU A 399 -13.59 31.65 -2.93
C GLU A 399 -13.99 31.53 -4.42
N ASN A 400 -14.73 30.47 -4.83
CA ASN A 400 -15.11 30.23 -6.23
C ASN A 400 -16.54 29.68 -6.45
N PRO A 401 -17.59 30.51 -6.34
CA PRO A 401 -18.99 30.08 -6.37
C PRO A 401 -19.46 29.49 -7.72
N GLU A 402 -18.84 29.85 -8.85
CA GLU A 402 -19.20 29.32 -10.17
C GLU A 402 -18.76 27.85 -10.35
N ALA A 403 -17.63 27.46 -9.76
CA ALA A 403 -17.15 26.07 -9.77
C ALA A 403 -18.03 25.16 -8.90
N ALA A 404 -18.48 25.68 -7.76
CA ALA A 404 -19.44 25.00 -6.88
C ALA A 404 -20.79 24.76 -7.58
N GLU A 405 -21.27 25.70 -8.40
CA GLU A 405 -22.51 25.55 -9.17
C GLU A 405 -22.37 24.51 -10.30
N ALA A 406 -21.22 24.44 -10.97
CA ALA A 406 -20.93 23.41 -11.97
C ALA A 406 -20.80 22.01 -11.35
N LEU A 407 -20.21 21.89 -10.16
CA LEU A 407 -20.13 20.65 -9.40
C LEU A 407 -21.52 20.17 -8.95
N ARG A 408 -22.38 21.09 -8.48
CA ARG A 408 -23.78 20.82 -8.12
C ARG A 408 -24.56 20.25 -9.30
N ALA A 409 -24.44 20.87 -10.47
CA ALA A 409 -25.09 20.39 -11.69
C ALA A 409 -24.60 19.00 -12.12
N LYS A 410 -23.32 18.68 -11.88
CA LYS A 410 -22.73 17.37 -12.19
C LYS A 410 -23.21 16.27 -11.23
N LEU A 411 -23.22 16.53 -9.92
CA LEU A 411 -23.72 15.60 -8.90
C LEU A 411 -25.22 15.31 -9.07
N GLU A 412 -26.03 16.33 -9.43
CA GLU A 412 -27.46 16.14 -9.76
C GLU A 412 -27.67 15.27 -11.01
N SER A 413 -26.75 15.33 -11.98
CA SER A 413 -26.82 14.52 -13.20
C SER A 413 -26.39 13.07 -13.00
N GLU A 414 -25.52 12.80 -12.03
CA GLU A 414 -24.98 11.47 -11.74
C GLU A 414 -25.88 10.64 -10.82
N ASN A 415 -26.77 11.26 -10.03
CA ASN A 415 -27.72 10.55 -9.17
C ASN A 415 -29.19 11.05 -9.31
N PRO A 416 -29.80 10.90 -10.51
CA PRO A 416 -31.14 11.43 -10.79
C PRO A 416 -32.24 10.74 -9.98
N GLU A 417 -32.04 9.49 -9.55
CA GLU A 417 -33.01 8.74 -8.72
C GLU A 417 -33.10 9.28 -7.29
N ALA A 418 -31.99 9.70 -6.67
CA ALA A 418 -32.00 10.33 -5.35
C ALA A 418 -32.77 11.66 -5.38
N VAL A 419 -32.52 12.48 -6.42
CA VAL A 419 -33.20 13.77 -6.62
C VAL A 419 -34.70 13.57 -6.91
N ALA A 420 -35.06 12.60 -7.76
CA ALA A 420 -36.45 12.28 -8.08
C ALA A 420 -37.23 11.77 -6.85
N ASN A 421 -36.60 10.95 -6.01
CA ASN A 421 -37.23 10.42 -4.79
C ASN A 421 -37.50 11.49 -3.73
N VAL A 422 -36.61 12.48 -3.61
CA VAL A 422 -36.80 13.63 -2.72
C VAL A 422 -37.92 14.53 -3.25
N LYS A 423 -37.91 14.82 -4.56
CA LYS A 423 -38.92 15.68 -5.20
C LYS A 423 -40.33 15.07 -5.15
N ALA A 424 -40.44 13.76 -5.38
CA ALA A 424 -41.70 13.02 -5.30
C ALA A 424 -42.29 12.99 -3.87
N ARG A 425 -41.44 12.97 -2.83
CA ARG A 425 -41.91 13.02 -1.43
C ARG A 425 -42.41 14.41 -1.02
N LEU A 426 -41.76 15.46 -1.49
CA LEU A 426 -42.20 16.85 -1.25
C LEU A 426 -43.52 17.19 -1.97
N GLU A 427 -43.74 16.65 -3.17
CA GLU A 427 -44.99 16.83 -3.92
C GLU A 427 -46.17 16.02 -3.33
N ALA A 428 -45.88 14.90 -2.67
CA ALA A 428 -46.89 14.10 -1.97
C ALA A 428 -47.36 14.73 -0.65
N GLU A 429 -46.59 15.64 -0.07
CA GLU A 429 -46.90 16.34 1.19
C GLU A 429 -47.52 17.73 0.97
N SER A 430 -47.54 18.24 -0.26
CA SER A 430 -48.23 19.48 -0.66
C SER A 430 -49.62 19.26 -1.28
N LYS A 431 -50.17 18.05 -1.20
CA LYS A 431 -51.55 17.69 -1.57
C LYS A 431 -52.23 17.01 -0.40
#